data_AF-A0A317E2N1-F1
#
_entry.id   AF-A0A317E2N1-F1
#
_cell.length_a   1.000
_cell.length_b   1.000
_cell.length_c   1.000
_cell.angle_alpha   90.00
_cell.angle_beta   90.00
_cell.angle_gamma   90.00
#
_symmetry.space_group_name_H-M   'P 1'
#
loop_
_entity.id
_entity.type
_entity.pdbx_description
1 polymer ?
#
loop_
_entity_poly.entity_id
_entity_poly.type
_entity_poly.pdbx_seq_one_letter_code
_entity_poly.pdbx_strand_id
1 'polypeptide(L)'
;MNPWALAVTIVLAALSALHLYWGLGGRWPGHDEHSMVERVVGRTQGMKAPGFWPAFFVAAALAVSAVLVAVVGGLVPGPDQPLPAFAVATGFWGSGAVFALRGLAGFSRTVFGYAAGTPFMRLNRLFYSPLCLAIAAGYVAAYLAG
;
A
#
# COMPACT_ATOMS: atom_id res chain seq x y z
N MET A 1 -20.39 -0.27 -13.35
CA MET A 1 -19.20 0.28 -12.67
C MET A 1 -18.78 -0.73 -11.61
N ASN A 2 -17.54 -1.23 -11.65
CA ASN A 2 -17.05 -2.23 -10.72
C ASN A 2 -16.77 -1.58 -9.33
N PRO A 3 -17.60 -1.85 -8.30
CA PRO A 3 -17.48 -1.15 -7.01
C PRO A 3 -16.21 -1.54 -6.25
N TRP A 4 -15.73 -2.78 -6.42
CA TRP A 4 -14.51 -3.26 -5.79
C TRP A 4 -13.27 -2.59 -6.36
N ALA A 5 -13.21 -2.49 -7.70
CA ALA A 5 -12.16 -1.75 -8.37
C ALA A 5 -12.14 -0.29 -7.90
N LEU A 6 -13.31 0.35 -7.79
CA LEU A 6 -13.40 1.76 -7.38
C LEU A 6 -12.88 1.96 -5.96
N ALA A 7 -13.33 1.11 -5.02
CA ALA A 7 -12.89 1.16 -3.64
C ALA A 7 -11.37 0.96 -3.51
N VAL A 8 -10.82 -0.05 -4.18
CA VAL A 8 -9.37 -0.33 -4.15
C VAL A 8 -8.57 0.80 -4.79
N THR A 9 -9.00 1.33 -5.94
CA THR A 9 -8.35 2.46 -6.60
C THR A 9 -8.30 3.68 -5.69
N ILE A 10 -9.40 4.03 -5.01
CA ILE A 10 -9.44 5.17 -4.08
C ILE A 10 -8.48 4.94 -2.90
N VAL A 11 -8.48 3.74 -2.31
CA VAL A 11 -7.60 3.41 -1.19
C VAL A 11 -6.13 3.50 -1.60
N LEU A 12 -5.77 2.94 -2.76
CA LEU A 12 -4.39 2.99 -3.26
C LEU A 12 -3.95 4.42 -3.59
N ALA A 13 -4.83 5.24 -4.18
CA ALA A 13 -4.56 6.64 -4.43
C ALA A 13 -4.34 7.43 -3.13
N ALA A 14 -5.17 7.20 -2.11
CA ALA A 14 -5.01 7.82 -0.79
C ALA A 14 -3.69 7.40 -0.12
N LEU A 15 -3.33 6.11 -0.20
CA LEU A 15 -2.05 5.61 0.32
C LEU A 15 -0.86 6.18 -0.46
N SER A 16 -0.97 6.34 -1.78
CA SER A 16 0.05 6.98 -2.61
C SER A 16 0.29 8.42 -2.17
N ALA A 17 -0.78 9.21 -2.03
CA ALA A 17 -0.70 10.58 -1.53
C ALA A 17 -0.10 10.65 -0.11
N LEU A 18 -0.44 9.70 0.76
CA LEU A 18 0.11 9.63 2.11
C LEU A 18 1.62 9.37 2.11
N HIS A 19 2.12 8.53 1.20
CA HIS A 19 3.57 8.31 1.06
C HIS A 19 4.29 9.55 0.53
N LEU A 20 3.73 10.27 -0.45
CA LEU A 20 4.29 11.55 -0.89
C LEU A 20 4.31 12.56 0.26
N TYR A 21 3.23 12.64 1.04
CA TYR A 21 3.17 13.48 2.23
C TYR A 21 4.30 13.18 3.21
N TRP A 22 4.58 11.90 3.52
CA TRP A 22 5.73 11.53 4.35
C TRP A 22 7.06 11.89 3.71
N GLY A 23 7.21 11.68 2.39
CA GLY A 23 8.42 12.07 1.67
C GLY A 23 8.71 13.58 1.73
N LEU A 24 7.66 14.39 1.83
CA LEU A 24 7.73 15.86 1.96
C LEU A 24 7.88 16.34 3.42
N GLY A 25 8.07 15.43 4.38
CA GLY A 25 8.27 15.76 5.80
C GLY A 25 7.00 15.76 6.65
N GLY A 26 5.92 15.17 6.15
CA GLY A 26 4.69 14.93 6.89
C GLY A 26 4.90 14.06 8.13
N ARG A 27 4.13 14.31 9.20
CA ARG A 27 4.34 13.70 10.53
C ARG A 27 3.17 12.86 11.02
N TRP A 28 2.01 12.91 10.37
CA TRP A 28 0.88 12.05 10.70
C TRP A 28 1.27 10.57 10.56
N PRO A 29 0.83 9.64 11.42
CA PRO A 29 -0.09 9.80 12.55
C PRO A 29 0.57 10.28 13.85
N GLY A 30 1.83 10.69 13.84
CA GLY A 30 2.55 11.30 14.96
C GLY A 30 2.37 12.83 15.04
N HIS A 31 3.03 13.44 16.02
CA HIS A 31 3.12 14.90 16.19
C HIS A 31 4.52 15.44 15.87
N ASP A 32 5.53 14.56 15.88
CA ASP A 32 6.92 14.82 15.52
C ASP A 32 7.48 13.65 14.70
N GLU A 33 8.68 13.81 14.17
CA GLU A 33 9.33 12.76 13.38
C GLU A 33 9.50 11.46 14.16
N HIS A 34 9.84 11.54 15.44
CA HIS A 34 10.08 10.37 16.28
C HIS A 34 8.81 9.53 16.48
N SER A 35 7.73 10.16 16.91
CA SER A 35 6.41 9.54 17.08
C SER A 35 5.82 9.01 15.77
N MET A 36 6.12 9.66 14.64
CA MET A 36 5.78 9.14 13.31
C MET A 36 6.54 7.85 13.01
N VAL A 37 7.87 7.84 13.18
CA VAL A 37 8.73 6.67 12.93
C VAL A 37 8.30 5.49 13.81
N GLU A 38 8.02 5.71 15.08
CA GLU A 38 7.56 4.67 16.00
C GLU A 38 6.20 4.06 15.61
N ARG A 39 5.31 4.83 14.97
CA ARG A 39 3.96 4.39 14.56
C ARG A 39 3.90 3.82 13.15
N VAL A 40 4.81 4.21 12.26
CA VAL A 40 4.79 3.85 10.83
C VAL A 40 5.90 2.86 10.48
N VAL A 41 7.07 2.97 11.10
CA VAL A 41 8.24 2.12 10.81
C VAL A 41 8.47 1.10 11.93
N GLY A 42 8.11 1.43 13.18
CA GLY A 42 8.22 0.52 14.31
C GLY A 42 9.64 0.33 14.82
N ARG A 43 10.46 1.37 14.77
CA ARG A 43 11.82 1.39 15.33
C ARG A 43 11.95 2.57 16.29
N THR A 44 12.51 2.34 17.47
CA THR A 44 12.76 3.35 18.50
C THR A 44 14.04 4.13 18.24
N GLN A 45 14.03 5.40 18.66
CA GLN A 45 15.13 6.37 18.87
C GLN A 45 16.44 6.09 18.09
N GLY A 46 16.69 6.88 17.03
CA GLY A 46 17.99 6.95 16.35
C GLY A 46 17.92 6.78 14.82
N MET A 47 16.83 6.21 14.30
CA MET A 47 16.57 6.16 12.86
C MET A 47 15.67 7.32 12.44
N LYS A 48 16.15 8.09 11.45
CA LYS A 48 15.36 9.13 10.77
C LYS A 48 14.25 8.50 9.94
N ALA A 49 13.21 9.29 9.66
CA ALA A 49 12.20 8.89 8.69
C ALA A 49 12.89 8.52 7.35
N PRO A 50 12.34 7.56 6.58
CA PRO A 50 12.81 7.30 5.23
C PRO A 50 12.81 8.61 4.45
N GLY A 51 13.91 8.91 3.74
CA GLY A 51 14.01 10.14 2.95
C GLY A 51 12.95 10.20 1.83
N PHE A 52 12.93 11.31 1.11
CA PHE A 52 11.97 11.54 0.02
C PHE A 52 11.94 10.40 -1.01
N TRP A 53 13.09 9.90 -1.44
CA TRP A 53 13.19 8.91 -2.52
C TRP A 53 12.49 7.57 -2.22
N PRO A 54 12.75 6.89 -1.07
CA PRO A 54 11.97 5.72 -0.68
C PRO A 54 10.46 5.96 -0.70
N ALA A 55 10.00 7.07 -0.13
CA ALA A 55 8.58 7.39 -0.06
C ALA A 55 7.98 7.66 -1.44
N PHE A 56 8.72 8.35 -2.32
CA PHE A 56 8.33 8.59 -3.71
C PHE A 56 8.19 7.29 -4.51
N PHE A 57 9.14 6.35 -4.41
CA PHE A 57 9.04 5.09 -5.14
C PHE A 57 7.86 4.24 -4.69
N VAL A 58 7.56 4.21 -3.38
CA VAL A 58 6.35 3.54 -2.87
C VAL A 58 5.10 4.23 -3.38
N ALA A 59 5.05 5.57 -3.34
CA ALA A 59 3.93 6.32 -3.86
C ALA A 59 3.68 6.07 -5.35
N ALA A 60 4.75 6.05 -6.16
CA ALA A 60 4.69 5.76 -7.59
C ALA A 60 4.19 4.33 -7.84
N ALA A 61 4.71 3.34 -7.10
CA ALA A 61 4.25 1.96 -7.20
C ALA A 61 2.75 1.85 -6.87
N LEU A 62 2.29 2.50 -5.79
CA LEU A 62 0.88 2.54 -5.41
C LEU A 62 0.01 3.24 -6.46
N ALA A 63 0.48 4.32 -7.07
CA ALA A 63 -0.23 5.03 -8.13
C ALA A 63 -0.38 4.16 -9.38
N VAL A 64 0.69 3.49 -9.82
CA VAL A 64 0.64 2.52 -10.93
C VAL A 64 -0.33 1.38 -10.59
N SER A 65 -0.27 0.87 -9.36
CA SER A 65 -1.19 -0.15 -8.85
C SER A 65 -2.66 0.30 -8.93
N ALA A 66 -2.95 1.55 -8.57
CA ALA A 66 -4.29 2.13 -8.62
C ALA A 66 -4.82 2.25 -10.06
N VAL A 67 -3.96 2.66 -11.00
CA VAL A 67 -4.27 2.73 -12.43
C VAL A 67 -4.54 1.34 -13.00
N LEU A 68 -3.73 0.34 -12.67
CA LEU A 68 -3.93 -1.04 -13.12
C LEU A 68 -5.29 -1.59 -12.68
N VAL A 69 -5.68 -1.36 -11.42
CA VAL A 69 -7.00 -1.76 -10.92
C VAL A 69 -8.12 -1.01 -11.63
N ALA A 70 -7.95 0.29 -11.87
CA ALA A 70 -8.96 1.10 -12.56
C ALA A 70 -9.16 0.64 -14.02
N VAL A 71 -8.08 0.29 -14.72
CA VAL A 71 -8.13 -0.22 -16.10
C VAL A 71 -8.78 -1.62 -16.12
N VAL A 72 -8.32 -2.55 -15.30
CA VAL A 72 -8.86 -3.93 -15.24
C VAL A 72 -10.33 -3.93 -14.81
N GLY A 73 -10.71 -3.05 -13.88
CA GLY A 73 -12.09 -2.90 -13.42
C GLY A 73 -13.00 -2.07 -14.33
N GLY A 74 -12.51 -1.62 -15.49
CA GLY A 74 -13.30 -0.85 -16.46
C GLY A 74 -13.74 0.54 -15.97
N LEU A 75 -13.01 1.14 -15.03
CA LEU A 75 -13.30 2.49 -14.52
C LEU A 75 -12.72 3.60 -15.41
N VAL A 76 -11.61 3.30 -16.08
CA VAL A 76 -10.97 4.19 -17.04
C VAL A 76 -10.71 3.41 -18.33
N PRO A 77 -10.80 4.06 -19.50
CA PRO A 77 -10.39 3.43 -20.74
C PRO A 77 -8.91 3.02 -20.66
N GLY A 78 -8.59 1.88 -21.28
CA GLY A 78 -7.19 1.48 -21.45
C GLY A 78 -6.43 2.49 -22.32
N PRO A 79 -5.09 2.48 -22.28
CA PRO A 79 -4.28 3.36 -23.12
C PRO A 79 -4.54 3.14 -24.61
N ASP A 80 -4.47 4.23 -25.40
CA ASP A 80 -4.72 4.22 -26.86
C ASP A 80 -3.80 3.23 -27.60
N GLN A 81 -2.57 3.07 -27.10
CA GLN A 81 -1.70 1.96 -27.45
C GLN A 81 -1.92 0.84 -26.43
N PRO A 82 -2.36 -0.36 -26.85
CA PRO A 82 -2.61 -1.44 -25.92
C PRO A 82 -1.29 -1.81 -25.24
N LEU A 83 -1.22 -1.60 -23.93
CA LEU A 83 -0.17 -2.23 -23.12
C LEU A 83 -0.27 -3.75 -23.34
N PRO A 84 0.86 -4.48 -23.43
CA PRO A 84 0.81 -5.92 -23.56
C PRO A 84 -0.07 -6.50 -22.44
N ALA A 85 -1.09 -7.28 -22.80
CA ALA A 85 -2.05 -7.82 -21.83
C ALA A 85 -1.34 -8.58 -20.69
N PHE A 86 -0.24 -9.27 -21.04
CA PHE A 86 0.63 -9.93 -20.06
C PHE A 86 1.25 -8.97 -19.04
N ALA A 87 1.69 -7.77 -19.45
CA ALA A 87 2.27 -6.77 -18.55
C ALA A 87 1.21 -6.22 -17.58
N VAL A 88 0.00 -5.96 -18.06
CA VAL A 88 -1.13 -5.51 -17.22
C VAL A 88 -1.50 -6.59 -16.20
N ALA A 89 -1.67 -7.84 -16.65
CA ALA A 89 -1.99 -8.96 -15.78
C ALA A 89 -0.89 -9.19 -14.73
N THR A 90 0.37 -9.15 -15.13
CA THR A 90 1.53 -9.34 -14.24
C THR A 90 1.61 -8.23 -13.21
N GLY A 91 1.43 -6.96 -13.61
CA GLY A 91 1.39 -5.83 -12.69
C GLY A 91 0.23 -5.93 -11.70
N PHE A 92 -0.97 -6.24 -12.19
CA PHE A 92 -2.17 -6.36 -11.37
C PHE A 92 -2.01 -7.47 -10.32
N TRP A 93 -1.69 -8.69 -10.75
CA TRP A 93 -1.55 -9.84 -9.84
C TRP A 93 -0.30 -9.73 -8.96
N GLY A 94 0.79 -9.16 -9.49
CA GLY A 94 2.00 -8.87 -8.73
C GLY A 94 1.73 -7.91 -7.57
N SER A 95 1.01 -6.82 -7.82
CA SER A 95 0.59 -5.88 -6.76
C SER A 95 -0.30 -6.55 -5.72
N GLY A 96 -1.32 -7.30 -6.15
CA GLY A 96 -2.18 -8.06 -5.24
C GLY A 96 -1.38 -9.04 -4.36
N ALA A 97 -0.40 -9.73 -4.93
CA ALA A 97 0.48 -10.63 -4.21
C ALA A 97 1.36 -9.91 -3.19
N VAL A 98 1.94 -8.75 -3.53
CA VAL A 98 2.70 -7.92 -2.58
C VAL A 98 1.86 -7.53 -1.38
N PHE A 99 0.61 -7.10 -1.58
CA PHE A 99 -0.31 -6.78 -0.49
C PHE A 99 -0.69 -8.01 0.35
N ALA A 100 -0.95 -9.16 -0.28
CA ALA A 100 -1.25 -10.41 0.42
C ALA A 100 -0.07 -10.84 1.29
N LEU A 101 1.13 -10.90 0.71
CA LEU A 101 2.37 -11.26 1.41
C LEU A 101 2.64 -10.29 2.57
N ARG A 102 2.51 -8.98 2.33
CA ARG A 102 2.73 -7.97 3.38
C ARG A 102 1.69 -8.09 4.50
N GLY A 103 0.42 -8.30 4.17
CA GLY A 103 -0.65 -8.50 5.13
C GLY A 103 -0.43 -9.74 6.00
N LEU A 104 -0.10 -10.88 5.38
CA LEU A 104 0.18 -12.13 6.11
C LEU A 104 1.43 -12.02 6.98
N ALA A 105 2.50 -11.42 6.46
CA ALA A 105 3.75 -11.22 7.18
C ALA A 105 3.56 -10.41 8.48
N GLY A 106 2.57 -9.50 8.51
CA GLY A 106 2.27 -8.67 9.67
C GLY A 106 1.82 -9.42 10.93
N PHE A 107 1.40 -10.68 10.79
CA PHE A 107 1.05 -11.56 11.91
C PHE A 107 2.22 -12.45 12.35
N SER A 108 3.32 -12.47 11.59
CA SER A 108 4.52 -13.23 11.92
C SER A 108 5.43 -12.47 12.89
N ARG A 109 5.68 -13.08 14.05
CA ARG A 109 6.63 -12.55 15.04
C ARG A 109 8.07 -12.55 14.51
N THR A 110 8.41 -13.46 13.60
CA THR A 110 9.76 -13.54 13.01
C THR A 110 10.05 -12.33 12.12
N VAL A 111 9.06 -11.86 11.36
CA VAL A 111 9.24 -10.75 10.40
C VAL A 111 9.22 -9.40 11.12
N PHE A 112 8.31 -9.19 12.07
CA PHE A 112 8.14 -7.91 12.76
C PHE A 112 8.70 -7.89 14.18
N GLY A 113 9.48 -8.88 14.58
CA GLY A 113 10.07 -8.95 15.93
C GLY A 113 10.86 -7.71 16.33
N TYR A 114 11.50 -7.03 15.37
CA TYR A 114 12.22 -5.78 15.60
C TYR A 114 11.33 -4.64 16.13
N ALA A 115 10.03 -4.68 15.86
CA ALA A 115 9.08 -3.66 16.27
C ALA A 115 8.36 -3.99 17.59
N ALA A 116 8.74 -5.10 18.25
CA ALA A 116 8.19 -5.46 19.55
C ALA A 116 8.36 -4.31 20.56
N GLY A 117 7.28 -3.97 21.27
CA GLY A 117 7.27 -2.85 22.23
C GLY A 117 6.98 -1.48 21.63
N THR A 118 6.95 -1.34 20.29
CA THR A 118 6.60 -0.06 19.64
C THR A 118 5.09 0.05 19.35
N PRO A 119 4.53 1.28 19.27
CA PRO A 119 3.15 1.50 18.83
C PRO A 119 2.83 0.86 17.47
N PHE A 120 3.81 0.84 16.56
CA PHE A 120 3.68 0.19 15.25
C PHE A 120 3.26 -1.27 15.36
N MET A 121 3.77 -2.07 16.30
CA MET A 121 3.40 -3.49 16.37
C MET A 121 1.90 -3.68 16.58
N ARG A 122 1.30 -2.86 17.44
CA ARG A 122 -0.14 -2.86 17.69
C ARG A 122 -0.91 -2.37 16.47
N LEU A 123 -0.50 -1.25 15.88
CA LEU A 123 -1.15 -0.69 14.68
C LEU A 123 -1.04 -1.62 13.47
N ASN A 124 0.10 -2.29 13.31
CA ASN A 124 0.36 -3.23 12.24
C ASN A 124 -0.59 -4.43 12.32
N ARG A 125 -0.82 -5.00 13.51
CA ARG A 125 -1.74 -6.13 13.69
C ARG A 125 -3.21 -5.74 13.57
N LEU A 126 -3.59 -4.55 14.03
CA LEU A 126 -4.99 -4.13 14.10
C LEU A 126 -5.49 -3.40 12.84
N PHE A 127 -4.61 -2.67 12.14
CA PHE A 127 -5.01 -1.80 11.03
C PHE A 127 -4.20 -2.07 9.77
N TYR A 128 -2.86 -2.01 9.82
CA TYR A 128 -2.08 -2.04 8.57
C TYR A 128 -2.14 -3.39 7.87
N SER A 129 -1.97 -4.50 8.60
CA SER A 129 -1.99 -5.84 8.01
C SER A 129 -3.39 -6.25 7.55
N PRO A 130 -4.47 -6.02 8.34
CA PRO A 130 -5.84 -6.20 7.85
C PRO A 130 -6.15 -5.35 6.61
N LEU A 131 -5.68 -4.10 6.54
CA LEU A 131 -5.86 -3.25 5.36
C LEU A 131 -5.16 -3.84 4.14
N CYS A 132 -3.91 -4.30 4.26
CA CYS A 132 -3.21 -4.95 3.16
C CYS A 132 -3.95 -6.21 2.67
N LEU A 133 -4.46 -7.04 3.59
CA LEU A 133 -5.26 -8.22 3.22
C LEU A 133 -6.59 -7.83 2.55
N ALA A 134 -7.25 -6.79 3.04
CA ALA A 134 -8.49 -6.27 2.45
C ALA A 134 -8.25 -5.73 1.02
N ILE A 135 -7.13 -5.02 0.80
CA ILE A 135 -6.71 -4.58 -0.54
C ILE A 135 -6.49 -5.81 -1.43
N ALA A 136 -5.73 -6.81 -0.99
CA ALA A 136 -5.49 -8.03 -1.76
C ALA A 136 -6.77 -8.79 -2.11
N ALA A 137 -7.72 -8.90 -1.17
CA ALA A 137 -9.05 -9.46 -1.43
C ALA A 137 -9.83 -8.60 -2.44
N GLY A 138 -9.70 -7.27 -2.36
CA GLY A 138 -10.27 -6.32 -3.30
C GLY A 138 -9.74 -6.49 -4.73
N TYR A 139 -8.46 -6.85 -4.92
CA TYR A 139 -7.92 -7.22 -6.24
C TYR A 139 -8.66 -8.44 -6.82
N VAL A 140 -8.84 -9.49 -6.02
CA VAL A 140 -9.56 -10.70 -6.46
C VAL A 140 -11.02 -10.35 -6.79
N ALA A 141 -11.70 -9.61 -5.92
CA ALA A 141 -13.09 -9.22 -6.12
C ALA A 141 -13.27 -8.30 -7.35
N ALA A 142 -12.35 -7.36 -7.57
CA ALA A 142 -12.34 -6.51 -8.75
C ALA A 142 -12.19 -7.33 -10.03
N TYR A 143 -11.30 -8.33 -10.05
CA TYR A 143 -11.12 -9.19 -11.22
C TYR A 143 -12.32 -10.09 -11.49
N LEU A 144 -12.96 -10.65 -10.46
CA LEU A 144 -14.12 -11.54 -10.62
C LEU A 144 -15.41 -10.80 -10.98
N ALA A 145 -15.51 -9.51 -10.67
CA ALA A 145 -16.68 -8.68 -10.93
C ALA A 145 -16.58 -7.81 -12.20
N GLY A 146 -15.46 -7.91 -12.93
CA GLY A 146 -15.25 -7.29 -14.25
C GLY A 146 -15.51 -8.29 -15.37
#